data_AF-A0A1Y4HW67-F1
#
_entry.id   AF-A0A1Y4HW67-F1
#
_cell.length_a   1.000
_cell.length_b   1.000
_cell.length_c   1.000
_cell.angle_alpha   90.00
_cell.angle_beta   90.00
_cell.angle_gamma   90.00
#
_symmetry.space_group_name_H-M   'P 1'
#
loop_
_entity.id
_entity.type
_entity.pdbx_description
1 polymer ?
#
loop_
_entity_poly.entity_id
_entity_poly.type
_entity_poly.pdbx_seq_one_letter_code
_entity_poly.pdbx_strand_id
1 'polypeptide(L)'
;MNALYNYQLRERENASLQKAYASQTRNLLFVSCCLVVALSAFLVYRQYQWRNRKILAARLDRLTRQKEQAEADSRLNRQEIHGLETELAQERQKSREAAAEYQKQLQDMRQSTDASFRLRKEQRTQIQNTDIYRLLEEKASSVQGKADVTAKEWRELERVIRTFDADFLPKLEGLPYSWKSSERLLCLLLRVGFTPSQIGVLLGRPVQTITTMRRRLAERLLDNLKTPKGWDDFICSL
;
A
#
# COMPACT_ATOMS: atom_id res chain seq x y z
N MET A 1 95.31 -100.55 14.02
CA MET A 1 94.90 -99.38 14.82
C MET A 1 94.17 -98.30 14.00
N ASN A 2 93.43 -98.65 12.92
CA ASN A 2 92.79 -97.65 12.03
C ASN A 2 91.26 -97.57 12.17
N ALA A 3 90.62 -98.51 12.89
CA ALA A 3 89.16 -98.59 13.01
C ALA A 3 88.58 -97.59 14.03
N LEU A 4 89.24 -97.41 15.18
CA LEU A 4 88.80 -96.48 16.23
C LEU A 4 88.91 -95.01 15.78
N TYR A 5 89.97 -94.70 15.03
CA TYR A 5 90.21 -93.38 14.46
C TYR A 5 89.13 -92.99 13.43
N ASN A 6 88.77 -93.92 12.53
CA ASN A 6 87.71 -93.68 11.55
C ASN A 6 86.31 -93.56 12.19
N TYR A 7 86.07 -94.23 13.32
CA TYR A 7 84.81 -94.11 14.05
C TYR A 7 84.65 -92.73 14.70
N GLN A 8 85.68 -92.27 15.41
CA GLN A 8 85.67 -90.95 16.06
C GLN A 8 85.58 -89.79 15.06
N LEU A 9 86.17 -89.95 13.87
CA LEU A 9 86.07 -88.97 12.79
C LEU A 9 84.61 -88.85 12.28
N ARG A 10 83.95 -90.00 12.06
CA ARG A 10 82.58 -90.06 11.55
C ARG A 10 81.54 -89.54 12.55
N GLU A 11 81.75 -89.76 13.84
CA GLU A 11 80.86 -89.24 14.90
C GLU A 11 80.98 -87.72 15.03
N ARG A 12 82.19 -87.17 14.88
CA ARG A 12 82.42 -85.72 14.82
C ARG A 12 81.80 -85.10 13.58
N GLU A 13 81.91 -85.76 12.42
CA GLU A 13 81.27 -85.31 11.17
C GLU A 13 79.74 -85.38 11.25
N ASN A 14 79.16 -86.44 11.81
CA ASN A 14 77.71 -86.51 12.00
C ASN A 14 77.20 -85.47 13.00
N ALA A 15 77.93 -85.22 14.10
CA ALA A 15 77.57 -84.20 15.07
C ALA A 15 77.69 -82.78 14.49
N SER A 16 78.68 -82.53 13.63
CA SER A 16 78.82 -81.23 12.93
C SER A 16 77.74 -81.06 11.86
N LEU A 17 77.42 -82.12 11.11
CA LEU A 17 76.32 -82.15 10.14
C LEU A 17 74.96 -81.92 10.83
N GLN A 18 74.66 -82.60 11.94
CA GLN A 18 73.41 -82.38 12.67
C GLN A 18 73.26 -80.95 13.20
N LYS A 19 74.34 -80.33 13.68
CA LYS A 19 74.34 -78.92 14.09
C LYS A 19 74.10 -77.98 12.89
N ALA A 20 74.65 -78.29 11.72
CA ALA A 20 74.42 -77.55 10.49
C ALA A 20 72.97 -77.70 9.99
N TYR A 21 72.40 -78.91 10.04
CA TYR A 21 70.99 -79.14 9.72
C TYR A 21 70.06 -78.44 10.70
N ALA A 22 70.33 -78.50 12.02
CA ALA A 22 69.53 -77.83 13.04
C ALA A 22 69.56 -76.29 12.91
N SER A 23 70.70 -75.71 12.53
CA SER A 23 70.79 -74.26 12.28
C SER A 23 70.10 -73.86 10.97
N GLN A 24 70.21 -74.66 9.91
CA GLN A 24 69.47 -74.46 8.66
C GLN A 24 67.95 -74.55 8.84
N THR A 25 67.45 -75.57 9.56
CA THR A 25 66.00 -75.70 9.82
C THR A 25 65.47 -74.58 10.70
N ARG A 26 66.21 -74.15 11.73
CA ARG A 26 65.84 -73.00 12.57
C ARG A 26 65.79 -71.69 11.77
N ASN A 27 66.77 -71.44 10.90
CA ASN A 27 66.78 -70.25 10.05
C ASN A 27 65.61 -70.27 9.05
N LEU A 28 65.31 -71.42 8.45
CA LEU A 28 64.19 -71.58 7.52
C LEU A 28 62.82 -71.38 8.22
N LEU A 29 62.65 -71.87 9.44
CA LEU A 29 61.46 -71.62 10.25
C LEU A 29 61.31 -70.14 10.62
N PHE A 30 62.41 -69.46 10.96
CA PHE A 30 62.40 -68.03 11.25
C PHE A 30 61.99 -67.21 10.02
N VAL A 31 62.58 -67.50 8.85
CA VAL A 31 62.23 -66.84 7.59
C VAL A 31 60.75 -67.08 7.25
N SER A 32 60.26 -68.31 7.40
CA SER A 32 58.83 -68.64 7.18
C SER A 32 57.91 -67.83 8.10
N CYS A 33 58.24 -67.74 9.40
CA CYS A 33 57.48 -66.93 10.35
C CYS A 33 57.48 -65.44 9.98
N CYS A 34 58.63 -64.89 9.60
CA CYS A 34 58.74 -63.51 9.14
C CYS A 34 57.90 -63.25 7.88
N LEU A 35 57.86 -64.19 6.94
CA LEU A 35 57.03 -64.08 5.74
C LEU A 35 55.54 -64.05 6.08
N VAL A 36 55.08 -64.90 7.01
CA VAL A 36 53.68 -64.91 7.46
C VAL A 36 53.30 -63.57 8.12
N VAL A 37 54.18 -63.01 8.95
CA VAL A 37 53.95 -61.69 9.57
C VAL A 37 53.96 -60.56 8.53
N ALA A 38 54.88 -60.61 7.56
CA ALA A 38 54.91 -59.63 6.49
C ALA A 38 53.65 -59.69 5.60
N LEU A 39 53.18 -60.90 5.28
CA LEU A 39 51.95 -61.11 4.50
C LEU A 39 50.71 -60.64 5.28
N SER A 40 50.61 -60.93 6.58
CA SER A 40 49.47 -60.48 7.39
C SER A 40 49.46 -58.95 7.52
N ALA A 41 50.61 -58.31 7.76
CA ALA A 41 50.74 -56.86 7.77
C ALA A 41 50.37 -56.25 6.42
N PHE A 42 50.80 -56.86 5.31
CA PHE A 42 50.45 -56.43 3.96
C PHE A 42 48.94 -56.53 3.69
N LEU A 43 48.30 -57.62 4.10
CA LEU A 43 46.85 -57.80 3.95
C LEU A 43 46.07 -56.77 4.78
N VAL A 44 46.49 -56.52 6.02
CA VAL A 44 45.88 -55.49 6.89
C VAL A 44 46.06 -54.10 6.29
N TYR A 45 47.27 -53.75 5.82
CA TYR A 45 47.54 -52.48 5.15
C TYR A 45 46.67 -52.30 3.90
N ARG A 46 46.57 -53.34 3.07
CA ARG A 46 45.74 -53.34 1.87
C ARG A 46 44.26 -53.20 2.20
N GLN A 47 43.78 -53.90 3.23
CA GLN A 47 42.39 -53.81 3.69
C GLN A 47 42.08 -52.41 4.24
N TYR A 48 42.99 -51.83 5.02
CA TYR A 48 42.88 -50.47 5.54
C TYR A 48 42.80 -49.44 4.40
N GLN A 49 43.70 -49.53 3.41
CA GLN A 49 43.70 -48.68 2.22
C GLN A 49 42.39 -48.79 1.44
N TRP A 50 41.88 -50.01 1.23
CA TRP A 50 40.63 -50.20 0.49
C TRP A 50 39.41 -49.63 1.24
N ARG A 51 39.34 -49.82 2.56
CA ARG A 51 38.29 -49.24 3.41
C ARG A 51 38.33 -47.71 3.38
N ASN A 52 39.51 -47.11 3.53
CA ASN A 52 39.68 -45.67 3.51
C ASN A 52 39.29 -45.06 2.15
N ARG A 53 39.66 -45.69 1.03
CA ARG A 53 39.24 -45.24 -0.31
C ARG A 53 37.72 -45.25 -0.47
N LYS A 54 37.03 -46.29 0.01
CA LYS A 54 35.56 -46.38 -0.03
C LYS A 54 34.90 -45.29 0.83
N ILE A 55 35.42 -45.05 2.04
CA ILE A 55 34.89 -44.01 2.94
C ILE A 55 35.12 -42.62 2.34
N LEU A 56 36.30 -42.36 1.78
CA LEU A 56 36.61 -41.08 1.16
C LEU A 56 35.72 -40.83 -0.06
N ALA A 57 35.54 -41.83 -0.93
CA ALA A 57 34.63 -41.74 -2.07
C ALA A 57 33.18 -41.48 -1.63
N ALA A 58 32.69 -42.18 -0.60
CA ALA A 58 31.35 -41.95 -0.07
C ALA A 58 31.19 -40.56 0.56
N ARG A 59 32.23 -40.01 1.21
CA ARG A 59 32.21 -38.63 1.73
C ARG A 59 32.20 -37.61 0.60
N LEU A 60 33.00 -37.82 -0.45
CA LEU A 60 33.01 -36.96 -1.63
C LEU A 60 31.64 -36.97 -2.33
N ASP A 61 31.05 -38.15 -2.55
CA ASP A 61 29.71 -38.27 -3.15
C ASP A 61 28.63 -37.58 -2.32
N ARG A 62 28.71 -37.64 -0.98
CA ARG A 62 27.80 -36.88 -0.11
C ARG A 62 27.98 -35.37 -0.26
N LEU A 63 29.23 -34.90 -0.29
CA LEU A 63 29.54 -33.48 -0.44
C LEU A 63 29.11 -32.95 -1.82
N THR A 64 29.30 -33.72 -2.88
CA THR A 64 28.85 -33.34 -4.23
C THR A 64 27.33 -33.24 -4.28
N ARG A 65 26.60 -34.22 -3.73
CA ARG A 65 25.13 -34.16 -3.68
C ARG A 65 24.62 -32.98 -2.85
N GLN A 66 25.24 -32.70 -1.71
CA GLN A 66 24.89 -31.53 -0.89
C GLN A 66 25.12 -30.22 -1.65
N LYS A 67 26.22 -30.13 -2.39
CA LYS A 67 26.52 -28.97 -3.22
C LYS A 67 25.51 -28.81 -4.35
N GLU A 68 25.17 -29.89 -5.05
CA GLU A 68 24.17 -29.90 -6.12
C GLU A 68 22.79 -29.50 -5.61
N GLN A 69 22.37 -30.03 -4.45
CA GLN A 69 21.12 -29.64 -3.79
C GLN A 69 21.12 -28.17 -3.41
N ALA A 70 22.18 -27.69 -2.75
CA ALA A 70 22.28 -26.28 -2.37
C ALA A 70 22.27 -25.33 -3.59
N GLU A 71 22.89 -25.74 -4.70
CA GLU A 71 22.84 -24.99 -5.96
C GLU A 71 21.46 -25.01 -6.59
N ALA A 72 20.75 -26.15 -6.55
CA ALA A 72 19.39 -26.28 -7.06
C ALA A 72 18.42 -25.41 -6.24
N ASP A 73 18.49 -25.47 -4.91
CA ASP A 73 17.68 -24.65 -4.00
C ASP A 73 17.99 -23.16 -4.20
N SER A 74 19.27 -22.80 -4.35
CA SER A 74 19.67 -21.43 -4.65
C SER A 74 19.12 -20.93 -5.99
N ARG A 75 18.99 -21.80 -7.00
CA ARG A 75 18.38 -21.45 -8.29
C ARG A 75 16.89 -21.23 -8.16
N LEU A 76 16.19 -22.11 -7.44
CA LEU A 76 14.75 -21.96 -7.16
C LEU A 76 14.47 -20.68 -6.40
N ASN A 77 15.22 -20.42 -5.32
CA ASN A 77 15.08 -19.19 -4.54
C ASN A 77 15.32 -17.94 -5.38
N ARG A 78 16.29 -17.95 -6.31
CA ARG A 78 16.50 -16.81 -7.23
C ARG A 78 15.33 -16.61 -8.20
N GLN A 79 14.75 -17.69 -8.69
CA GLN A 79 13.57 -17.61 -9.56
C GLN A 79 12.36 -17.06 -8.79
N GLU A 80 12.17 -17.50 -7.55
CA GLU A 80 11.10 -17.02 -6.67
C GLU A 80 11.29 -15.54 -6.33
N ILE A 81 12.50 -15.12 -5.95
CA ILE A 81 12.84 -13.71 -5.71
C ILE A 81 12.54 -12.87 -6.94
N HIS A 82 12.98 -13.31 -8.13
CA HIS A 82 12.70 -12.59 -9.36
C HIS A 82 11.19 -12.50 -9.64
N GLY A 83 10.44 -13.58 -9.39
CA GLY A 83 8.98 -13.58 -9.50
C GLY A 83 8.33 -12.54 -8.58
N LEU A 84 8.70 -12.56 -7.29
CA LEU A 84 8.19 -11.60 -6.30
C LEU A 84 8.59 -10.16 -6.62
N GLU A 85 9.81 -9.93 -7.11
CA GLU A 85 10.26 -8.60 -7.56
C GLU A 85 9.42 -8.08 -8.73
N THR A 86 9.09 -8.95 -9.70
CA THR A 86 8.23 -8.57 -10.83
C THR A 86 6.80 -8.28 -10.38
N GLU A 87 6.24 -9.07 -9.48
CA GLU A 87 4.89 -8.85 -8.93
C GLU A 87 4.83 -7.54 -8.13
N LEU A 88 5.83 -7.30 -7.27
CA LEU A 88 5.94 -6.06 -6.50
C LEU A 88 6.10 -4.84 -7.43
N ALA A 89 6.87 -4.96 -8.52
CA ALA A 89 7.01 -3.89 -9.50
C ALA A 89 5.68 -3.58 -10.21
N GLN A 90 4.93 -4.62 -10.60
CA GLN A 90 3.60 -4.47 -11.19
C GLN A 90 2.60 -3.84 -10.22
N GLU A 91 2.58 -4.28 -8.96
CA GLU A 91 1.68 -3.73 -7.94
C GLU A 91 2.01 -2.27 -7.63
N ARG A 92 3.30 -1.93 -7.53
CA ARG A 92 3.76 -0.54 -7.39
C ARG A 92 3.32 0.31 -8.58
N GLN A 93 3.39 -0.23 -9.80
CA GLN A 93 2.96 0.49 -10.99
C GLN A 93 1.45 0.73 -10.99
N LYS A 94 0.63 -0.31 -10.72
CA LYS A 94 -0.82 -0.18 -10.57
C LYS A 94 -1.20 0.83 -9.49
N SER A 95 -0.52 0.79 -8.36
CA SER A 95 -0.73 1.72 -7.25
C SER A 95 -0.42 3.17 -7.66
N ARG A 96 0.68 3.40 -8.40
CA ARG A 96 1.03 4.72 -8.93
C ARG A 96 0.02 5.24 -9.95
N GLU A 97 -0.44 4.38 -10.85
CA GLU A 97 -1.47 4.73 -11.84
C GLU A 97 -2.78 5.12 -11.16
N ALA A 98 -3.24 4.32 -10.20
CA ALA A 98 -4.42 4.64 -9.39
C ALA A 98 -4.25 5.97 -8.64
N ALA A 99 -3.09 6.20 -8.01
CA ALA A 99 -2.81 7.45 -7.31
C ALA A 99 -2.83 8.67 -8.26
N ALA A 100 -2.28 8.54 -9.46
CA ALA A 100 -2.31 9.59 -10.47
C ALA A 100 -3.74 9.89 -10.95
N GLU A 101 -4.56 8.87 -11.14
CA GLU A 101 -5.97 9.02 -11.52
C GLU A 101 -6.79 9.71 -10.43
N TYR A 102 -6.63 9.30 -9.16
CA TYR A 102 -7.27 9.97 -8.03
C TYR A 102 -6.83 11.43 -7.92
N GLN A 103 -5.54 11.72 -8.12
CA GLN A 103 -5.03 13.08 -8.08
C GLN A 103 -5.64 13.95 -9.19
N LYS A 104 -5.80 13.40 -10.40
CA LYS A 104 -6.47 14.08 -11.51
C LYS A 104 -7.94 14.37 -11.19
N GLN A 105 -8.69 13.39 -10.69
CA GLN A 105 -10.08 13.60 -10.29
C GLN A 105 -10.24 14.69 -9.22
N LEU A 106 -9.34 14.73 -8.22
CA LEU A 106 -9.34 15.78 -7.20
C LEU A 106 -9.05 17.16 -7.81
N GLN A 107 -8.13 17.23 -8.77
CA GLN A 107 -7.82 18.49 -9.46
C GLN A 107 -9.02 18.98 -10.29
N ASP A 108 -9.65 18.09 -11.06
CA ASP A 108 -10.82 18.42 -11.88
C ASP A 108 -11.99 18.89 -11.00
N MET A 109 -12.24 18.20 -9.88
CA MET A 109 -13.26 18.59 -8.90
C MET A 109 -12.97 19.96 -8.28
N ARG A 110 -11.70 20.25 -7.93
CA ARG A 110 -11.30 21.57 -7.41
C ARG A 110 -11.50 22.67 -8.45
N GLN A 111 -11.12 22.43 -9.70
CA GLN A 111 -11.30 23.39 -10.78
C GLN A 111 -12.79 23.66 -11.07
N SER A 112 -13.61 22.61 -11.12
CA SER A 112 -15.07 22.75 -11.28
C SER A 112 -15.71 23.53 -10.13
N THR A 113 -15.29 23.26 -8.89
CA THR A 113 -15.76 23.97 -7.70
C THR A 113 -15.35 25.45 -7.73
N ASP A 114 -14.10 25.76 -8.07
CA ASP A 114 -13.61 27.14 -8.16
C ASP A 114 -14.29 27.89 -9.31
N ALA A 115 -14.46 27.27 -10.48
CA ALA A 115 -15.20 27.84 -11.60
C ALA A 115 -16.66 28.16 -11.22
N SER A 116 -17.34 27.24 -10.55
CA SER A 116 -18.72 27.45 -10.08
C SER A 116 -18.81 28.58 -9.05
N PHE A 117 -17.84 28.66 -8.13
CA PHE A 117 -17.76 29.75 -7.15
C PHE A 117 -17.52 31.11 -7.82
N ARG A 118 -16.58 31.18 -8.78
CA ARG A 118 -16.28 32.40 -9.55
C ARG A 118 -17.50 32.87 -10.34
N LEU A 119 -18.18 31.95 -11.03
CA LEU A 119 -19.39 32.25 -11.79
C LEU A 119 -20.47 32.84 -10.88
N ARG A 120 -20.79 32.18 -9.75
CA ARG A 120 -21.79 32.69 -8.80
C ARG A 120 -21.44 34.05 -8.24
N LYS A 121 -20.15 34.27 -7.93
CA LYS A 121 -19.67 35.57 -7.46
C LYS A 121 -19.88 36.64 -8.54
N GLU A 122 -19.56 36.35 -9.79
CA GLU A 122 -19.77 37.26 -10.92
C GLU A 122 -21.26 37.55 -11.15
N GLN A 123 -22.11 36.52 -11.17
CA GLN A 123 -23.57 36.67 -11.29
C GLN A 123 -24.13 37.56 -10.18
N ARG A 124 -23.69 37.34 -8.93
CA ARG A 124 -24.08 38.18 -7.80
C ARG A 124 -23.63 39.63 -8.00
N THR A 125 -22.39 39.87 -8.42
CA THR A 125 -21.88 41.22 -8.71
C THR A 125 -22.69 41.91 -9.82
N GLN A 126 -23.06 41.19 -10.88
CA GLN A 126 -23.90 41.74 -11.96
C GLN A 126 -25.27 42.17 -11.44
N ILE A 127 -25.91 41.34 -10.60
CA ILE A 127 -27.19 41.68 -9.96
C ILE A 127 -27.03 42.89 -9.04
N GLN A 128 -25.95 42.96 -8.26
CA GLN A 128 -25.66 44.06 -7.34
C GLN A 128 -25.48 45.42 -8.04
N ASN A 129 -25.04 45.41 -9.30
CA ASN A 129 -24.86 46.63 -10.10
C ASN A 129 -26.18 47.18 -10.69
N THR A 130 -27.26 46.41 -10.64
CA THR A 130 -28.56 46.84 -11.19
C THR A 130 -29.25 47.92 -10.34
N ASP A 131 -30.08 48.74 -10.98
CA ASP A 131 -30.81 49.81 -10.29
C ASP A 131 -31.77 49.26 -9.21
N ILE A 132 -32.41 48.12 -9.47
CA ILE A 132 -33.32 47.50 -8.50
C ILE A 132 -32.58 47.04 -7.24
N TYR A 133 -31.35 46.50 -7.36
CA TYR A 133 -30.58 46.12 -6.18
C TYR A 133 -30.20 47.36 -5.36
N ARG A 134 -29.68 48.41 -6.01
CA ARG A 134 -29.33 49.68 -5.34
C ARG A 134 -30.54 50.30 -4.63
N LEU A 135 -31.71 50.30 -5.27
CA LEU A 135 -32.96 50.78 -4.68
C LEU A 135 -33.34 49.97 -3.42
N LEU A 136 -33.24 48.64 -3.48
CA LEU A 136 -33.53 47.79 -2.33
C LEU A 136 -32.48 47.94 -1.22
N GLU A 137 -31.21 48.15 -1.55
CA GLU A 137 -30.15 48.40 -0.58
C GLU A 137 -30.34 49.72 0.17
N GLU A 138 -30.74 50.78 -0.52
CA GLU A 138 -31.12 52.06 0.08
C GLU A 138 -32.31 51.88 1.03
N LYS A 139 -33.37 51.20 0.58
CA LYS A 139 -34.54 50.89 1.40
C LYS A 139 -34.21 50.02 2.62
N ALA A 140 -33.31 49.05 2.47
CA ALA A 140 -32.88 48.18 3.55
C ALA A 140 -32.07 48.92 4.63
N SER A 141 -31.47 50.06 4.27
CA SER A 141 -30.73 50.95 5.16
C SER A 141 -31.62 51.98 5.86
N SER A 142 -32.94 51.95 5.63
CA SER A 142 -33.89 52.87 6.25
C SER A 142 -33.89 52.75 7.79
N VAL A 143 -33.74 53.91 8.45
CA VAL A 143 -33.73 54.05 9.91
C VAL A 143 -35.07 53.61 10.54
N GLN A 144 -36.16 53.60 9.77
CA GLN A 144 -37.50 53.24 10.25
C GLN A 144 -37.68 51.74 10.49
N GLY A 145 -36.71 50.89 10.12
CA GLY A 145 -36.74 49.45 10.41
C GLY A 145 -37.76 48.64 9.59
N LYS A 146 -38.49 49.29 8.67
CA LYS A 146 -39.38 48.65 7.70
C LYS A 146 -39.33 49.42 6.37
N ALA A 147 -39.08 48.70 5.29
CA ALA A 147 -39.15 49.24 3.94
C ALA A 147 -40.54 49.01 3.34
N ASP A 148 -41.02 49.98 2.55
CA ASP A 148 -42.16 49.77 1.68
C ASP A 148 -41.66 49.31 0.31
N VAL A 149 -41.62 47.98 0.11
CA VAL A 149 -41.20 47.37 -1.15
C VAL A 149 -42.42 46.94 -1.94
N THR A 150 -42.58 47.52 -3.13
CA THR A 150 -43.79 47.32 -3.94
C THR A 150 -43.76 45.99 -4.70
N ALA A 151 -44.93 45.50 -5.11
CA ALA A 151 -45.03 44.30 -5.94
C ALA A 151 -44.36 44.45 -7.32
N LYS A 152 -44.15 45.68 -7.80
CA LYS A 152 -43.38 45.93 -9.03
C LYS A 152 -41.88 45.73 -8.79
N GLU A 153 -41.37 46.22 -7.67
CA GLU A 153 -39.96 46.08 -7.27
C GLU A 153 -39.59 44.60 -7.03
N TRP A 154 -40.48 43.83 -6.40
CA TRP A 154 -40.26 42.38 -6.22
C TRP A 154 -40.19 41.62 -7.54
N ARG A 155 -41.07 41.95 -8.49
CA ARG A 155 -41.06 41.34 -9.83
C ARG A 155 -39.80 41.73 -10.60
N GLU A 156 -39.35 42.96 -10.44
CA GLU A 156 -38.13 43.43 -11.09
C GLU A 156 -36.88 42.75 -10.54
N LEU A 157 -36.80 42.55 -9.21
CA LEU A 157 -35.72 41.78 -8.59
C LEU A 157 -35.69 40.35 -9.14
N GLU A 158 -36.84 39.69 -9.19
CA GLU A 158 -36.94 38.33 -9.75
C GLU A 158 -36.51 38.29 -11.22
N ARG A 159 -36.93 39.28 -12.03
CA ARG A 159 -36.53 39.39 -13.44
C ARG A 159 -35.02 39.53 -13.59
N VAL A 160 -34.39 40.38 -12.78
CA VAL A 160 -32.93 40.56 -12.77
C VAL A 160 -32.21 39.27 -12.36
N ILE A 161 -32.69 38.58 -11.32
CA ILE A 161 -32.14 37.28 -10.92
C ILE A 161 -32.26 36.27 -12.07
N ARG A 162 -33.42 36.15 -12.73
CA ARG A 162 -33.58 35.25 -13.90
C ARG A 162 -32.67 35.61 -15.07
N THR A 163 -32.27 36.88 -15.19
CA THR A 163 -31.43 37.35 -16.30
C THR A 163 -29.96 36.98 -16.08
N PHE A 164 -29.44 37.18 -14.87
CA PHE A 164 -28.02 36.96 -14.57
C PHE A 164 -27.74 35.60 -13.90
N ASP A 165 -28.76 34.98 -13.30
CA ASP A 165 -28.70 33.71 -12.58
C ASP A 165 -29.93 32.85 -12.89
N ALA A 166 -30.05 32.47 -14.17
CA ALA A 166 -31.21 31.77 -14.71
C ALA A 166 -31.52 30.43 -14.03
N ASP A 167 -30.49 29.75 -13.52
CA ASP A 167 -30.60 28.41 -12.95
C ASP A 167 -31.11 28.41 -11.50
N PHE A 168 -30.95 29.52 -10.77
CA PHE A 168 -31.25 29.55 -9.34
C PHE A 168 -32.74 29.28 -9.04
N LEU A 169 -33.64 29.98 -9.73
CA LEU A 169 -35.08 29.86 -9.48
C LEU A 169 -35.63 28.46 -9.80
N PRO A 170 -35.33 27.85 -10.97
CA PRO A 170 -35.67 26.45 -11.23
C PRO A 170 -35.14 25.48 -10.17
N LYS A 171 -33.90 25.67 -9.69
CA LYS A 171 -33.32 24.83 -8.63
C LYS A 171 -34.03 25.00 -7.30
N LEU A 172 -34.38 26.24 -6.93
CA LEU A 172 -35.12 26.54 -5.70
C LEU A 172 -36.54 25.96 -5.74
N GLU A 173 -37.23 26.14 -6.86
CA GLU A 173 -38.61 25.68 -7.08
C GLU A 173 -38.69 24.16 -7.27
N GLY A 174 -37.60 23.51 -7.70
CA GLY A 174 -37.48 22.06 -7.79
C GLY A 174 -37.27 21.32 -6.47
N LEU A 175 -37.04 22.04 -5.36
CA LEU A 175 -36.97 21.42 -4.04
C LEU A 175 -38.33 20.85 -3.62
N PRO A 176 -38.38 19.69 -2.94
CA PRO A 176 -39.63 19.05 -2.52
C PRO A 176 -40.28 19.81 -1.34
N TYR A 177 -40.69 21.05 -1.59
CA TYR A 177 -41.20 21.98 -0.59
C TYR A 177 -42.29 22.90 -1.16
N SER A 178 -43.37 23.07 -0.41
CA SER A 178 -44.42 24.05 -0.75
C SER A 178 -44.05 25.43 -0.19
N TRP A 179 -43.56 26.30 -1.07
CA TRP A 179 -43.06 27.64 -0.72
C TRP A 179 -44.17 28.64 -0.38
N LYS A 180 -44.02 29.35 0.74
CA LYS A 180 -44.77 30.60 0.97
C LYS A 180 -44.07 31.78 0.30
N SER A 181 -44.82 32.80 -0.11
CA SER A 181 -44.27 33.98 -0.78
C SER A 181 -43.15 34.66 0.03
N SER A 182 -43.27 34.76 1.35
CA SER A 182 -42.21 35.33 2.19
C SER A 182 -40.96 34.47 2.29
N GLU A 183 -41.09 33.14 2.23
CA GLU A 183 -39.95 32.22 2.26
C GLU A 183 -39.19 32.26 0.93
N ARG A 184 -39.92 32.32 -0.19
CA ARG A 184 -39.33 32.49 -1.52
C ARG A 184 -38.58 33.82 -1.64
N LEU A 185 -39.19 34.93 -1.20
CA LEU A 185 -38.52 36.23 -1.18
C LEU A 185 -37.29 36.23 -0.28
N LEU A 186 -37.36 35.58 0.88
CA LEU A 186 -36.18 35.40 1.75
C LEU A 186 -35.04 34.69 1.01
N CYS A 187 -35.33 33.63 0.24
CA CYS A 187 -34.30 32.91 -0.51
C CYS A 187 -33.70 33.75 -1.65
N LEU A 188 -34.53 34.52 -2.37
CA LEU A 188 -34.05 35.45 -3.40
C LEU A 188 -33.12 36.50 -2.82
N LEU A 189 -33.49 37.09 -1.67
CA LEU A 189 -32.68 38.10 -1.00
C LEU A 189 -31.36 37.54 -0.44
N LEU A 190 -31.38 36.31 0.10
CA LEU A 190 -30.16 35.61 0.52
C LEU A 190 -29.24 35.34 -0.67
N ARG A 191 -29.80 34.94 -1.82
CA ARG A 191 -29.02 34.62 -3.03
C ARG A 191 -28.24 35.82 -3.56
N VAL A 192 -28.88 36.98 -3.59
CA VAL A 192 -28.21 38.24 -4.00
C VAL A 192 -27.40 38.86 -2.84
N GLY A 193 -27.56 38.30 -1.64
CA GLY A 193 -26.70 38.46 -0.48
C GLY A 193 -26.97 39.70 0.36
N PHE A 194 -28.26 39.98 0.58
CA PHE A 194 -28.70 40.81 1.69
C PHE A 194 -28.49 40.07 3.01
N THR A 195 -28.10 40.81 4.04
CA THR A 195 -27.95 40.27 5.40
C THR A 195 -29.31 39.96 6.04
N PRO A 196 -29.40 39.06 7.03
CA PRO A 196 -30.66 38.76 7.71
C PRO A 196 -31.35 39.98 8.32
N SER A 197 -30.56 40.98 8.75
CA SER A 197 -31.08 42.25 9.26
C SER A 197 -31.75 43.07 8.16
N GLN A 198 -31.07 43.23 7.02
CA GLN A 198 -31.62 43.92 5.83
C GLN A 198 -32.87 43.20 5.30
N ILE A 199 -32.85 41.86 5.25
CA ILE A 199 -34.02 41.06 4.86
C ILE A 199 -35.21 41.31 5.79
N GLY A 200 -34.96 41.46 7.09
CA GLY A 200 -35.98 41.83 8.06
C GLY A 200 -36.66 43.17 7.71
N VAL A 201 -35.85 44.19 7.41
CA VAL A 201 -36.33 45.52 6.99
C VAL A 201 -37.16 45.42 5.71
N LEU A 202 -36.64 44.73 4.68
CA LEU A 202 -37.26 44.59 3.37
C LEU A 202 -38.57 43.80 3.39
N LEU A 203 -38.68 42.78 4.23
CA LEU A 203 -39.90 41.99 4.40
C LEU A 203 -40.85 42.57 5.46
N GLY A 204 -40.45 43.63 6.17
CA GLY A 204 -41.17 44.19 7.30
C GLY A 204 -41.37 43.19 8.45
N ARG A 205 -40.35 42.39 8.74
CA ARG A 205 -40.34 41.34 9.78
C ARG A 205 -39.19 41.56 10.76
N PRO A 206 -39.37 41.29 12.06
CA PRO A 206 -38.26 41.29 13.01
C PRO A 206 -37.16 40.30 12.60
N VAL A 207 -35.89 40.63 12.86
CA VAL A 207 -34.73 39.78 12.53
C VAL A 207 -34.83 38.39 13.19
N GLN A 208 -35.45 38.30 14.36
CA GLN A 208 -35.73 37.03 15.05
C GLN A 208 -36.69 36.13 14.23
N THR A 209 -37.64 36.73 13.53
CA THR A 209 -38.55 36.01 12.63
C THR A 209 -37.79 35.48 11.41
N ILE A 210 -36.90 36.29 10.83
CA ILE A 210 -36.03 35.85 9.72
C ILE A 210 -35.14 34.68 10.15
N THR A 211 -34.54 34.77 11.33
CA THR A 211 -33.70 33.68 11.89
C THR A 211 -34.49 32.40 12.13
N THR A 212 -35.71 32.50 12.65
CA THR A 212 -36.58 31.33 12.86
C THR A 212 -37.05 30.73 11.54
N MET A 213 -37.36 31.57 10.54
CA MET A 213 -37.73 31.12 9.19
C MET A 213 -36.60 30.32 8.54
N ARG A 214 -35.36 30.84 8.59
CA ARG A 214 -34.16 30.15 8.10
C ARG A 214 -33.92 28.82 8.82
N ARG A 215 -34.00 28.79 10.15
CA ARG A 215 -33.86 27.55 10.94
C ARG A 215 -34.86 26.49 10.49
N ARG A 216 -36.14 26.85 10.41
CA ARG A 216 -37.20 25.93 10.02
C ARG A 216 -37.03 25.41 8.59
N LEU A 217 -36.57 26.25 7.66
CA LEU A 217 -36.25 25.80 6.30
C LEU A 217 -35.07 24.82 6.31
N ALA A 218 -34.00 25.12 7.05
CA ALA A 218 -32.86 24.23 7.25
C ALA A 218 -33.29 22.87 7.82
N GLU A 219 -34.08 22.85 8.88
CA GLU A 219 -34.54 21.62 9.54
C GLU A 219 -35.40 20.73 8.64
N ARG A 220 -36.13 21.32 7.69
CA ARG A 220 -37.02 20.60 6.78
C ARG A 220 -36.34 20.09 5.52
N LEU A 221 -35.29 20.76 5.05
CA LEU A 221 -34.69 20.50 3.75
C LEU A 221 -33.22 20.07 3.81
N LEU A 222 -32.57 20.24 4.96
CA LEU A 222 -31.17 19.86 5.18
C LEU A 222 -31.08 18.80 6.28
N ASP A 223 -30.42 17.67 5.98
CA ASP A 223 -30.26 16.58 6.96
C ASP A 223 -29.23 16.92 8.04
N ASN A 224 -28.06 17.44 7.64
CA ASN A 224 -26.90 17.63 8.53
C ASN A 224 -26.59 19.10 8.87
N LEU A 225 -27.24 20.07 8.19
CA LEU A 225 -26.95 21.52 8.30
C LEU A 225 -28.17 22.30 8.79
N LYS A 226 -28.78 21.87 9.89
CA LYS A 226 -30.02 22.44 10.46
C LYS A 226 -29.85 23.83 11.12
N THR A 227 -28.80 24.56 10.79
CA THR A 227 -28.54 25.89 11.35
C THR A 227 -29.01 26.98 10.39
N PRO A 228 -29.39 28.18 10.90
CA PRO A 228 -29.73 29.32 10.03
C PRO A 228 -28.63 29.67 9.04
N LYS A 229 -27.36 29.53 9.44
CA LYS A 229 -26.20 29.77 8.57
C LYS A 229 -26.07 28.68 7.50
N GLY A 230 -26.28 27.42 7.87
CA GLY A 230 -26.29 26.31 6.90
C GLY A 230 -27.34 26.47 5.81
N TRP A 231 -28.49 27.10 6.13
CA TRP A 231 -29.47 27.49 5.13
C TRP A 231 -28.96 28.57 4.18
N ASP A 232 -28.33 29.62 4.71
CA ASP A 232 -27.75 30.69 3.89
C ASP A 232 -26.71 30.11 2.92
N ASP A 233 -25.82 29.25 3.44
CA ASP A 233 -24.77 28.59 2.66
C ASP A 233 -25.38 27.70 1.57
N PHE A 234 -26.43 26.94 1.89
CA PHE A 234 -27.16 26.12 0.93
C PHE A 234 -27.79 26.96 -0.19
N ILE A 235 -28.52 28.03 0.14
CA ILE A 235 -29.13 28.92 -0.86
C ILE A 235 -28.07 29.60 -1.73
N CYS A 236 -26.93 29.98 -1.15
CA CYS A 236 -25.78 30.49 -1.89
C CYS A 236 -25.11 29.40 -2.76
N SER A 237 -25.34 28.12 -2.47
CA SER A 237 -24.78 27.00 -3.22
C SER A 237 -25.66 26.49 -4.37
N LEU A 238 -26.93 26.90 -4.45
CA LEU A 238 -27.81 26.59 -5.58
C LEU A 238 -27.30 27.25 -6.87
#